data_AF-A0A0X3XLN0-F1
#
_entry.id   AF-A0A0X3XLN0-F1
#
_cell.length_a   1.000
_cell.length_b   1.000
_cell.length_c   1.000
_cell.angle_alpha   90.00
_cell.angle_beta   90.00
_cell.angle_gamma   90.00
#
_symmetry.space_group_name_H-M   'P 1'
#
loop_
_entity.id
_entity.type
_entity.pdbx_description
1 polymer ?
#
loop_
_entity_poly.entity_id
_entity_poly.type
_entity_poly.pdbx_seq_one_letter_code
_entity_poly.pdbx_strand_id
1 'polypeptide(L)'
;MEQSGTSALLQGAVQDLASDVVSALRGGDHVRMSGTSAMDDVEGSLILAAVRVLGADLLLPHVLFPTPPDPEALAAFRRTAEAYPPRPEAGPTVHWSHWAMRRTLARLGSPLPAPPGTDAGEPGTEWLETATWQVLTHQLAVLAALAVPGEDSAVARVARGRPVDLARGFVRAVRRRDWQQAAGAGRWLTVVDGVPDTLGLETGLDFVELMGGTDARVALQVQAARITRAAGALV
;
A
#
# COMPACT_ATOMS: atom_id res chain seq x y z
N MET A 1 -21.84 -18.89 12.50
CA MET A 1 -22.16 -18.51 11.10
C MET A 1 -22.12 -16.98 10.90
N GLU A 2 -21.61 -16.20 11.86
CA GLU A 2 -21.56 -14.73 11.78
C GLU A 2 -20.28 -14.18 11.11
N GLN A 3 -19.19 -14.94 11.10
CA GLN A 3 -17.89 -14.52 10.55
C GLN A 3 -17.93 -14.20 9.04
N SER A 4 -18.78 -14.87 8.27
CA SER A 4 -18.89 -14.64 6.82
C SER A 4 -19.50 -13.27 6.49
N GLY A 5 -20.39 -12.75 7.35
CA GLY A 5 -21.02 -11.44 7.16
C GLY A 5 -20.05 -10.30 7.43
N THR A 6 -19.35 -10.34 8.56
CA THR A 6 -18.35 -9.31 8.91
C THR A 6 -17.19 -9.26 7.92
N SER A 7 -16.75 -10.42 7.40
CA SER A 7 -15.71 -10.46 6.36
C SER A 7 -16.16 -9.80 5.06
N ALA A 8 -17.41 -10.01 4.63
CA ALA A 8 -17.94 -9.39 3.42
C ALA A 8 -18.09 -7.88 3.59
N LEU A 9 -18.57 -7.42 4.75
CA LEU A 9 -18.69 -6.00 5.07
C LEU A 9 -17.32 -5.30 5.11
N LEU A 10 -16.31 -5.91 5.72
CA LEU A 10 -14.95 -5.39 5.71
C LEU A 10 -14.39 -5.32 4.28
N GLN A 11 -14.62 -6.34 3.46
CA GLN A 11 -14.20 -6.32 2.06
C GLN A 11 -14.85 -5.17 1.29
N GLY A 12 -16.15 -4.93 1.49
CA GLY A 12 -16.86 -3.77 0.93
C GLY A 12 -16.21 -2.45 1.35
N ALA A 13 -16.02 -2.22 2.65
CA ALA A 13 -15.39 -1.01 3.18
C ALA A 13 -13.96 -0.79 2.63
N VAL A 14 -13.18 -1.85 2.44
CA VAL A 14 -11.85 -1.77 1.82
C VAL A 14 -11.94 -1.38 0.34
N GLN A 15 -12.91 -1.90 -0.40
CA GLN A 15 -13.13 -1.57 -1.81
C GLN A 15 -13.59 -0.12 -1.98
N ASP A 16 -14.47 0.37 -1.10
CA ASP A 16 -14.94 1.75 -1.10
C ASP A 16 -13.79 2.73 -0.84
N LEU A 17 -13.03 2.52 0.24
CA LEU A 17 -11.86 3.36 0.54
C LEU A 17 -10.80 3.31 -0.57
N ALA A 18 -10.55 2.14 -1.17
CA ALA A 18 -9.61 2.03 -2.28
C ALA A 18 -10.10 2.82 -3.51
N SER A 19 -11.41 2.83 -3.77
CA SER A 19 -12.03 3.60 -4.86
C SER A 19 -11.93 5.10 -4.63
N ASP A 20 -12.11 5.55 -3.39
CA ASP A 20 -11.94 6.96 -3.00
C ASP A 20 -10.50 7.41 -3.18
N VAL A 21 -9.52 6.59 -2.78
CA VAL A 21 -8.10 6.89 -3.01
C VAL A 21 -7.77 6.93 -4.51
N VAL A 22 -8.28 6.00 -5.32
CA VAL A 22 -8.11 6.05 -6.78
C VAL A 22 -8.68 7.34 -7.35
N SER A 23 -9.86 7.76 -6.88
CA SER A 23 -10.50 9.00 -7.31
C SER A 23 -9.67 10.23 -6.93
N ALA A 24 -9.14 10.27 -5.70
CA ALA A 24 -8.23 11.30 -5.23
C ALA A 24 -6.94 11.37 -6.06
N LEU A 25 -6.35 10.21 -6.39
CA LEU A 25 -5.16 10.12 -7.23
C LEU A 25 -5.39 10.59 -8.68
N ARG A 26 -6.62 10.48 -9.21
CA ARG A 26 -6.97 10.91 -10.56
C ARG A 26 -7.38 12.39 -10.64
N GLY A 27 -8.09 12.88 -9.63
CA GLY A 27 -8.74 14.20 -9.64
C GLY A 27 -8.11 15.25 -8.73
N GLY A 28 -7.18 14.88 -7.85
CA GLY A 28 -6.62 15.78 -6.84
C GLY A 28 -7.58 16.17 -5.71
N ASP A 29 -8.79 15.58 -5.66
CA ASP A 29 -9.75 15.76 -4.58
C ASP A 29 -9.34 14.90 -3.36
N HIS A 30 -9.95 15.16 -2.19
CA HIS A 30 -9.65 14.42 -0.96
C HIS A 30 -10.34 13.04 -0.94
N VAL A 31 -9.74 12.10 -0.21
CA VAL A 31 -10.38 10.81 0.11
C VAL A 31 -11.61 11.09 0.98
N ARG A 32 -12.81 10.74 0.49
CA ARG A 32 -14.07 11.01 1.18
C ARG A 32 -14.40 9.91 2.17
N MET A 33 -14.16 10.14 3.45
CA MET A 33 -14.63 9.23 4.50
C MET A 33 -16.13 9.46 4.74
N SER A 34 -17.00 8.91 3.89
CA SER A 34 -18.44 8.98 4.17
C SER A 34 -18.79 8.07 5.35
N GLY A 35 -19.42 8.62 6.40
CA GLY A 35 -20.00 7.84 7.52
C GLY A 35 -19.29 7.93 8.87
N THR A 36 -18.24 8.73 9.03
CA THR A 36 -17.41 8.79 10.25
C THR A 36 -18.03 9.59 11.42
N SER A 37 -19.30 10.01 11.34
CA SER A 37 -19.96 10.75 12.43
C SER A 37 -20.34 9.90 13.66
N ALA A 38 -20.20 8.57 13.62
CA ALA A 38 -20.46 7.68 14.76
C ALA A 38 -19.37 6.58 14.92
N MET A 39 -18.13 7.00 15.21
CA MET A 39 -16.97 6.10 15.29
C MET A 39 -16.93 5.13 16.50
N ASP A 40 -17.89 5.22 17.43
CA ASP A 40 -17.99 4.33 18.61
C ASP A 40 -18.91 3.11 18.38
N ASP A 41 -19.51 2.98 17.18
CA ASP A 41 -20.35 1.83 16.80
C ASP A 41 -19.57 0.83 15.92
N VAL A 42 -20.18 -0.33 15.65
CA VAL A 42 -19.66 -1.42 14.81
C VAL A 42 -19.14 -0.90 13.46
N GLU A 43 -19.82 0.07 12.86
CA GLU A 43 -19.42 0.71 11.60
C GLU A 43 -18.08 1.45 11.71
N GLY A 44 -17.83 2.15 12.82
CA GLY A 44 -16.55 2.79 13.12
C GLY A 44 -15.39 1.79 13.24
N SER A 45 -15.64 0.64 13.85
CA SER A 45 -14.66 -0.46 13.94
C SER A 45 -14.31 -1.04 12.56
N LEU A 46 -15.31 -1.19 11.67
CA LEU A 46 -15.07 -1.64 10.29
C LEU A 46 -14.20 -0.66 9.51
N ILE A 47 -14.44 0.65 9.65
CA ILE A 47 -13.64 1.69 8.99
C ILE A 47 -12.19 1.61 9.45
N LEU A 48 -11.91 1.53 10.76
CA LEU A 48 -10.53 1.43 11.25
C LEU A 48 -9.84 0.16 10.76
N ALA A 49 -10.58 -0.96 10.68
CA ALA A 49 -10.06 -2.20 10.10
C ALA A 49 -9.75 -2.05 8.60
N ALA A 50 -10.61 -1.38 7.82
CA ALA A 50 -10.38 -1.13 6.41
C ALA A 50 -9.18 -0.19 6.17
N VAL A 51 -9.05 0.86 7.00
CA VAL A 51 -7.87 1.75 7.03
C VAL A 51 -6.60 0.96 7.32
N ARG A 52 -6.64 -0.01 8.25
CA ARG A 52 -5.50 -0.88 8.54
C ARG A 52 -5.13 -1.76 7.35
N VAL A 53 -6.11 -2.24 6.59
CA VAL A 53 -5.89 -3.08 5.40
C VAL A 53 -5.26 -2.28 4.26
N LEU A 54 -5.72 -1.04 4.00
CA LEU A 54 -5.06 -0.18 3.03
C LEU A 54 -3.70 0.33 3.51
N GLY A 55 -3.55 0.53 4.81
CA GLY A 55 -2.32 1.03 5.41
C GLY A 55 -1.96 2.40 4.86
N ALA A 56 -0.68 2.63 4.60
CA ALA A 56 -0.15 3.92 4.13
C ALA A 56 -0.78 4.44 2.83
N ASP A 57 -1.38 3.55 2.01
CA ASP A 57 -2.00 3.97 0.76
C ASP A 57 -3.22 4.87 0.95
N LEU A 58 -3.88 4.86 2.12
CA LEU A 58 -5.01 5.78 2.38
C LEU A 58 -4.59 7.25 2.20
N LEU A 59 -3.37 7.60 2.61
CA LEU A 59 -2.87 8.97 2.55
C LEU A 59 -1.85 9.17 1.42
N LEU A 60 -1.71 8.20 0.51
CA LEU A 60 -0.81 8.29 -0.65
C LEU A 60 -1.05 9.54 -1.51
N PRO A 61 -2.30 9.99 -1.79
CA PRO A 61 -2.52 11.21 -2.55
C PRO A 61 -1.80 12.42 -1.94
N HIS A 62 -1.81 12.56 -0.62
CA HIS A 62 -1.19 13.67 0.11
C HIS A 62 0.32 13.53 0.25
N VAL A 63 0.85 12.30 0.10
CA VAL A 63 2.29 12.05 0.02
C VAL A 63 2.83 12.40 -1.37
N LEU A 64 2.11 12.05 -2.43
CA LEU A 64 2.52 12.31 -3.82
C LEU A 64 2.25 13.76 -4.25
N PHE A 65 1.16 14.35 -3.75
CA PHE A 65 0.77 15.74 -3.99
C PHE A 65 0.70 16.44 -2.62
N PRO A 66 1.76 17.16 -2.18
CA PRO A 66 1.90 17.73 -0.84
C PRO A 66 0.82 18.76 -0.47
N THR A 67 -0.38 18.26 -0.24
CA THR A 67 -1.60 18.98 0.10
C THR A 67 -2.08 18.46 1.45
N PRO A 68 -2.62 19.33 2.33
CA PRO A 68 -3.15 18.87 3.60
C PRO A 68 -4.24 17.80 3.40
N PRO A 69 -4.20 16.67 4.11
CA PRO A 69 -5.28 15.70 4.10
C PRO A 69 -6.54 16.29 4.74
N ASP A 70 -7.68 15.72 4.40
CA ASP A 70 -8.91 15.96 5.14
C ASP A 70 -8.69 15.64 6.65
N PRO A 71 -9.08 16.52 7.59
CA PRO A 71 -8.82 16.33 9.01
C PRO A 71 -9.43 15.04 9.58
N GLU A 72 -10.58 14.61 9.07
CA GLU A 72 -11.28 13.41 9.51
C GLU A 72 -10.57 12.15 9.02
N ALA A 73 -10.14 12.12 7.75
CA ALA A 73 -9.30 11.06 7.21
C ALA A 73 -7.96 10.93 7.97
N LEU A 74 -7.30 12.05 8.28
CA LEU A 74 -6.07 12.05 9.06
C LEU A 74 -6.30 11.56 10.49
N ALA A 75 -7.39 11.96 11.14
CA ALA A 75 -7.74 11.51 12.48
C ALA A 75 -8.05 10.02 12.53
N ALA A 76 -8.80 9.49 11.56
CA ALA A 76 -9.08 8.06 11.43
C ALA A 76 -7.79 7.26 11.22
N PHE A 77 -6.91 7.73 10.32
CA PHE A 77 -5.61 7.10 10.07
C PHE A 77 -4.72 7.05 11.32
N ARG A 78 -4.61 8.18 12.03
CA ARG A 78 -3.88 8.29 13.30
C ARG A 78 -4.44 7.32 14.33
N ARG A 79 -5.77 7.31 14.53
CA ARG A 79 -6.43 6.43 15.49
C ARG A 79 -6.20 4.96 15.16
N THR A 80 -6.27 4.58 13.88
CA THR A 80 -5.95 3.20 13.45
C THR A 80 -4.52 2.84 13.81
N ALA A 81 -3.55 3.69 13.49
CA ALA A 81 -2.15 3.43 13.82
C ALA A 81 -1.91 3.36 15.34
N GLU A 82 -2.61 4.12 16.17
CA GLU A 82 -2.50 4.07 17.63
C GLU A 82 -3.19 2.84 18.24
N ALA A 83 -4.39 2.49 17.77
CA ALA A 83 -5.19 1.40 18.32
C ALA A 83 -4.66 0.00 17.95
N TYR A 84 -3.89 -0.09 16.86
CA TYR A 84 -3.53 -1.37 16.24
C TYR A 84 -2.02 -1.53 16.00
N PRO A 85 -1.17 -1.42 17.04
CA PRO A 85 0.24 -1.76 16.92
C PRO A 85 0.41 -3.25 16.58
N PRO A 86 1.48 -3.64 15.86
CA PRO A 86 1.80 -5.03 15.64
C PRO A 86 2.13 -5.69 16.97
N ARG A 87 1.63 -6.92 17.18
CA ARG A 87 2.06 -7.74 18.32
C ARG A 87 3.52 -8.17 18.12
N PRO A 88 4.29 -8.46 19.17
CA PRO A 88 5.69 -8.89 19.05
C PRO A 88 5.89 -10.10 18.13
N GLU A 89 4.92 -11.00 18.08
CA GLU A 89 4.92 -12.22 17.27
C GLU A 89 4.33 -12.04 15.85
N ALA A 90 3.93 -10.83 15.48
CA ALA A 90 3.33 -10.57 14.18
C ALA A 90 4.33 -10.85 13.04
N GLY A 91 3.81 -11.26 11.88
CA GLY A 91 4.63 -11.47 10.70
C GLY A 91 5.34 -10.18 10.27
N PRO A 92 6.51 -10.28 9.61
CA PRO A 92 7.33 -9.12 9.28
C PRO A 92 6.62 -8.10 8.38
N THR A 93 5.74 -8.54 7.48
CA THR A 93 4.93 -7.62 6.67
C THR A 93 3.96 -6.78 7.49
N VAL A 94 3.44 -7.29 8.61
CA VAL A 94 2.57 -6.52 9.51
C VAL A 94 3.37 -5.41 10.20
N HIS A 95 4.59 -5.70 10.64
CA HIS A 95 5.51 -4.69 11.18
C HIS A 95 5.83 -3.62 10.14
N TRP A 96 6.13 -4.02 8.90
CA TRP A 96 6.44 -3.10 7.81
C TRP A 96 5.24 -2.25 7.38
N SER A 97 4.03 -2.81 7.28
CA SER A 97 2.82 -2.04 6.98
C SER A 97 2.52 -1.02 8.07
N HIS A 98 2.68 -1.39 9.34
CA HIS A 98 2.50 -0.47 10.45
C HIS A 98 3.59 0.61 10.48
N TRP A 99 4.86 0.25 10.22
CA TRP A 99 5.95 1.20 10.07
C TRP A 99 5.65 2.22 8.95
N ALA A 100 5.12 1.76 7.81
CA ALA A 100 4.72 2.63 6.70
C ALA A 100 3.64 3.64 7.13
N MET A 101 2.66 3.22 7.94
CA MET A 101 1.65 4.14 8.48
C MET A 101 2.29 5.20 9.38
N ARG A 102 3.15 4.80 10.32
CA ARG A 102 3.86 5.74 11.21
C ARG A 102 4.75 6.72 10.44
N ARG A 103 5.46 6.22 9.42
CA ARG A 103 6.29 7.03 8.52
C ARG A 103 5.47 8.05 7.77
N THR A 104 4.29 7.67 7.27
CA THR A 104 3.35 8.56 6.57
C THR A 104 2.85 9.68 7.50
N LEU A 105 2.45 9.33 8.73
CA LEU A 105 2.07 10.31 9.76
C LEU A 105 3.20 11.31 10.07
N ALA A 106 4.43 10.82 10.20
CA ALA A 106 5.59 11.68 10.42
C ALA A 106 5.85 12.65 9.25
N ARG A 107 5.70 12.19 8.00
CA ARG A 107 5.86 13.07 6.81
C ARG A 107 4.81 14.16 6.74
N LEU A 108 3.59 13.87 7.19
CA LEU A 108 2.47 14.83 7.21
C LEU A 108 2.48 15.72 8.47
N GLY A 109 3.60 15.79 9.21
CA GLY A 109 3.76 16.65 10.39
C GLY A 109 2.94 16.19 11.61
N SER A 110 2.45 14.96 11.60
CA SER A 110 1.60 14.38 12.64
C SER A 110 2.22 13.10 13.22
N PRO A 111 3.48 13.11 13.70
CA PRO A 111 4.14 11.90 14.18
C PRO A 111 3.40 11.28 15.38
N LEU A 112 3.48 9.95 15.48
CA LEU A 112 3.10 9.23 16.68
C LEU A 112 4.29 9.15 17.65
N PRO A 113 4.05 9.20 18.98
CA PRO A 113 5.10 8.90 19.94
C PRO A 113 5.64 7.48 19.71
N ALA A 114 6.95 7.30 19.87
CA ALA A 114 7.55 5.98 19.84
C ALA A 114 7.05 5.16 21.05
N PRO A 115 6.70 3.88 20.87
CA PRO A 115 6.41 3.02 22.01
C PRO A 115 7.62 2.95 22.97
N PRO A 116 7.39 2.85 24.28
CA PRO A 116 8.48 2.71 25.24
C PRO A 116 9.28 1.43 24.96
N GLY A 117 10.61 1.53 24.89
CA GLY A 117 11.50 0.38 24.71
C GLY A 117 11.62 -0.17 23.29
N THR A 118 11.04 0.51 22.28
CA THR A 118 11.27 0.19 20.87
C THR A 118 12.14 1.26 20.21
N ASP A 119 13.21 0.84 19.54
CA ASP A 119 13.91 1.73 18.63
C ASP A 119 12.96 2.10 17.48
N ALA A 120 12.78 3.40 17.23
CA ALA A 120 11.91 3.92 16.18
C ALA A 120 12.43 3.65 14.75
N GLY A 121 13.36 2.71 14.61
CA GLY A 121 14.04 2.35 13.37
C GLY A 121 13.19 1.50 12.43
N GLU A 122 13.79 1.15 11.30
CA GLU A 122 13.21 0.24 10.32
C GLU A 122 13.17 -1.20 10.88
N PRO A 123 12.08 -1.96 10.66
CA PRO A 123 12.07 -3.39 10.95
C PRO A 123 13.13 -4.15 10.14
N GLY A 124 13.53 -5.35 10.58
CA GLY A 124 14.51 -6.17 9.84
C GLY A 124 14.01 -6.65 8.45
N THR A 125 14.95 -6.83 7.51
CA THR A 125 14.70 -7.31 6.12
C THR A 125 15.39 -8.62 5.76
N GLU A 126 16.07 -9.28 6.69
CA GLU A 126 16.81 -10.53 6.47
C GLU A 126 15.94 -11.62 5.79
N TRP A 127 14.67 -11.70 6.19
CA TRP A 127 13.67 -12.62 5.64
C TRP A 127 13.32 -12.33 4.16
N LEU A 128 13.49 -11.09 3.71
CA LEU A 128 13.23 -10.64 2.35
C LEU A 128 14.49 -10.76 1.48
N GLU A 129 15.65 -10.44 2.06
CA GLU A 129 16.97 -10.55 1.40
C GLU A 129 17.27 -11.97 0.97
N THR A 130 17.01 -12.93 1.85
CA THR A 130 17.25 -14.36 1.63
C THR A 130 16.10 -15.07 0.91
N ALA A 131 15.00 -14.37 0.62
CA ALA A 131 13.82 -14.96 -0.01
C ALA A 131 14.09 -15.40 -1.46
N THR A 132 13.54 -16.56 -1.82
CA THR A 132 13.37 -16.96 -3.22
C THR A 132 12.60 -15.89 -3.98
N TRP A 133 12.81 -15.75 -5.29
CA TRP A 133 12.16 -14.70 -6.09
C TRP A 133 10.63 -14.73 -6.01
N GLN A 134 10.03 -15.93 -5.87
CA GLN A 134 8.58 -16.09 -5.72
C GLN A 134 8.09 -15.47 -4.41
N VAL A 135 8.76 -15.79 -3.31
CA VAL A 135 8.44 -15.27 -1.98
C VAL A 135 8.71 -13.77 -1.93
N LEU A 136 9.88 -13.32 -2.41
CA LEU A 136 10.23 -11.90 -2.53
C LEU A 136 9.11 -11.12 -3.22
N THR A 137 8.71 -11.53 -4.42
CA THR A 137 7.69 -10.83 -5.21
C THR A 137 6.36 -10.77 -4.46
N HIS A 138 5.93 -11.90 -3.89
CA HIS A 138 4.67 -11.94 -3.15
C HIS A 138 4.67 -10.96 -1.99
N GLN A 139 5.76 -10.94 -1.21
CA GLN A 139 5.89 -10.09 -0.04
C GLN A 139 6.03 -8.61 -0.41
N LEU A 140 6.77 -8.30 -1.49
CA LEU A 140 6.81 -6.95 -2.05
C LEU A 140 5.42 -6.50 -2.52
N ALA A 141 4.63 -7.37 -3.17
CA ALA A 141 3.27 -7.01 -3.57
C ALA A 141 2.34 -6.75 -2.38
N VAL A 142 2.47 -7.50 -1.27
CA VAL A 142 1.78 -7.20 0.00
C VAL A 142 2.22 -5.85 0.56
N LEU A 143 3.50 -5.51 0.41
CA LEU A 143 4.10 -4.26 0.86
C LEU A 143 4.10 -3.17 -0.22
N ALA A 144 3.20 -3.22 -1.21
CA ALA A 144 3.19 -2.27 -2.32
C ALA A 144 3.03 -0.80 -1.86
N ALA A 145 2.39 -0.56 -0.71
CA ALA A 145 2.28 0.77 -0.12
C ALA A 145 3.64 1.43 0.24
N LEU A 146 4.72 0.63 0.36
CA LEU A 146 6.09 1.13 0.56
C LEU A 146 6.78 1.55 -0.75
N ALA A 147 6.22 1.21 -1.91
CA ALA A 147 6.70 1.64 -3.22
C ALA A 147 6.27 3.09 -3.48
N VAL A 148 6.92 4.02 -2.78
CA VAL A 148 6.73 5.47 -2.93
C VAL A 148 8.01 6.07 -3.54
N PRO A 149 7.91 6.87 -4.62
CA PRO A 149 9.09 7.47 -5.24
C PRO A 149 9.87 8.33 -4.24
N GLY A 150 11.20 8.21 -4.28
CA GLY A 150 12.11 8.95 -3.41
C GLY A 150 12.23 8.43 -1.96
N GLU A 151 11.48 7.41 -1.54
CA GLU A 151 11.73 6.76 -0.24
C GLU A 151 12.92 5.83 -0.29
N ASP A 152 13.75 5.92 0.75
CA ASP A 152 14.79 4.94 1.05
C ASP A 152 14.44 4.15 2.31
N SER A 153 13.63 3.10 2.15
CA SER A 153 13.41 2.08 3.19
C SER A 153 14.27 0.83 2.95
N ALA A 154 14.56 0.04 3.99
CA ALA A 154 15.24 -1.25 3.81
C ALA A 154 14.53 -2.16 2.80
N VAL A 155 13.19 -2.21 2.81
CA VAL A 155 12.41 -2.95 1.81
C VAL A 155 12.66 -2.42 0.40
N ALA A 156 12.70 -1.10 0.22
CA ALA A 156 13.01 -0.49 -1.07
C ALA A 156 14.45 -0.78 -1.52
N ARG A 157 15.41 -0.84 -0.60
CA ARG A 157 16.79 -1.26 -0.91
C ARG A 157 16.84 -2.71 -1.41
N VAL A 158 16.12 -3.62 -0.77
CA VAL A 158 16.03 -5.02 -1.23
C VAL A 158 15.37 -5.11 -2.60
N ALA A 159 14.28 -4.37 -2.84
CA ALA A 159 13.61 -4.34 -4.14
C ALA A 159 14.54 -3.84 -5.26
N ARG A 160 15.28 -2.75 -5.00
CA ARG A 160 16.28 -2.19 -5.95
C ARG A 160 17.41 -3.15 -6.29
N GLY A 161 17.78 -4.05 -5.37
CA GLY A 161 18.81 -5.07 -5.62
C GLY A 161 18.31 -6.26 -6.45
N ARG A 162 16.99 -6.39 -6.70
CA ARG A 162 16.37 -7.60 -7.26
C ARG A 162 15.36 -7.32 -8.40
N PRO A 163 15.56 -6.37 -9.34
CA PRO A 163 14.54 -5.98 -10.31
C PRO A 163 14.13 -7.11 -11.27
N VAL A 164 15.07 -7.97 -11.68
CA VAL A 164 14.79 -9.11 -12.57
C VAL A 164 13.90 -10.16 -11.88
N ASP A 165 14.10 -10.40 -10.59
CA ASP A 165 13.28 -11.32 -9.82
C ASP A 165 11.85 -10.80 -9.65
N LEU A 166 11.72 -9.50 -9.40
CA LEU A 166 10.42 -8.84 -9.34
C LEU A 166 9.71 -8.86 -10.71
N ALA A 167 10.43 -8.64 -11.81
CA ALA A 167 9.89 -8.76 -13.17
C ALA A 167 9.39 -10.18 -13.49
N ARG A 168 10.15 -11.22 -13.12
CA ARG A 168 9.71 -12.63 -13.21
C ARG A 168 8.45 -12.86 -12.39
N GLY A 169 8.42 -12.29 -11.19
CA GLY A 169 7.29 -12.28 -10.29
C GLY A 169 6.02 -11.69 -10.89
N PHE A 170 6.13 -10.50 -11.48
CA PHE A 170 5.05 -9.82 -12.19
C PHE A 170 4.48 -10.69 -13.31
N VAL A 171 5.33 -11.19 -14.22
CA VAL A 171 4.89 -12.06 -15.33
C VAL A 171 4.22 -13.33 -14.81
N ARG A 172 4.76 -13.94 -13.75
CA ARG A 172 4.14 -15.11 -13.12
C ARG A 172 2.76 -14.78 -12.55
N ALA A 173 2.61 -13.65 -11.86
CA ALA A 173 1.33 -13.24 -11.29
C ALA A 173 0.28 -13.00 -12.39
N VAL A 174 0.66 -12.29 -13.45
CA VAL A 174 -0.18 -12.10 -14.66
C VAL A 174 -0.62 -13.44 -15.24
N ARG A 175 0.31 -14.38 -15.47
CA ARG A 175 -0.01 -15.71 -16.03
C ARG A 175 -0.92 -16.55 -15.12
N ARG A 176 -0.85 -16.35 -13.81
CA ARG A 176 -1.70 -17.04 -12.82
C ARG A 176 -3.01 -16.31 -12.55
N ARG A 177 -3.25 -15.15 -13.19
CA ARG A 177 -4.40 -14.27 -12.94
C ARG A 177 -4.48 -13.79 -11.49
N ASP A 178 -3.33 -13.67 -10.84
CA ASP A 178 -3.22 -13.06 -9.52
C ASP A 178 -3.03 -11.55 -9.70
N TRP A 179 -4.15 -10.86 -9.95
CA TRP A 179 -4.14 -9.44 -10.34
C TRP A 179 -3.67 -8.53 -9.21
N GLN A 180 -3.96 -8.87 -7.94
CA GLN A 180 -3.48 -8.11 -6.79
C GLN A 180 -1.96 -8.22 -6.67
N GLN A 181 -1.39 -9.44 -6.78
CA GLN A 181 0.06 -9.59 -6.76
C GLN A 181 0.72 -8.92 -7.98
N ALA A 182 0.11 -9.03 -9.17
CA ALA A 182 0.61 -8.39 -10.38
C ALA A 182 0.63 -6.87 -10.25
N ALA A 183 -0.44 -6.25 -9.73
CA ALA A 183 -0.52 -4.80 -9.56
C ALA A 183 0.49 -4.29 -8.51
N GLY A 184 0.60 -4.97 -7.37
CA GLY A 184 1.57 -4.62 -6.34
C GLY A 184 3.03 -4.76 -6.80
N ALA A 185 3.36 -5.85 -7.51
CA ALA A 185 4.68 -6.02 -8.11
C ALA A 185 4.96 -4.98 -9.20
N GLY A 186 3.96 -4.69 -10.03
CA GLY A 186 4.02 -3.67 -11.08
C GLY A 186 4.31 -2.28 -10.52
N ARG A 187 3.71 -1.91 -9.38
CA ARG A 187 4.03 -0.66 -8.67
C ARG A 187 5.49 -0.60 -8.24
N TRP A 188 6.02 -1.65 -7.63
CA TRP A 188 7.45 -1.70 -7.29
C TRP A 188 8.37 -1.54 -8.51
N LEU A 189 8.00 -2.14 -9.64
CA LEU A 189 8.75 -2.01 -10.89
C LEU A 189 8.77 -0.57 -11.44
N THR A 190 7.93 0.34 -10.95
CA THR A 190 7.98 1.77 -11.32
C THR A 190 8.92 2.61 -10.46
N VAL A 191 9.39 2.09 -9.31
CA VAL A 191 10.29 2.80 -8.38
C VAL A 191 11.69 2.19 -8.30
N VAL A 192 11.96 1.13 -9.07
CA VAL A 192 13.27 0.48 -9.11
C VAL A 192 13.88 0.63 -10.49
N ASP A 193 15.19 0.85 -10.52
CA ASP A 193 15.97 0.84 -11.75
C ASP A 193 16.27 -0.59 -12.23
N GLY A 194 16.74 -0.71 -13.47
CA GLY A 194 17.18 -2.00 -14.03
C GLY A 194 16.05 -2.97 -14.37
N VAL A 195 14.81 -2.48 -14.51
CA VAL A 195 13.69 -3.26 -15.05
C VAL A 195 13.97 -3.57 -16.53
N PRO A 196 13.88 -4.85 -16.97
CA PRO A 196 14.13 -5.19 -18.37
C PRO A 196 13.15 -4.50 -19.32
N ASP A 197 13.64 -3.81 -20.34
CA ASP A 197 12.78 -3.13 -21.34
C ASP A 197 11.82 -4.10 -22.04
N THR A 198 12.26 -5.34 -22.25
CA THR A 198 11.47 -6.43 -22.85
C THR A 198 10.26 -6.83 -22.00
N LEU A 199 10.16 -6.37 -20.75
CA LEU A 199 9.01 -6.64 -19.90
C LEU A 199 7.73 -5.97 -20.43
N GLY A 200 7.86 -4.82 -21.10
CA GLY A 200 6.71 -4.03 -21.54
C GLY A 200 5.82 -3.61 -20.36
N LEU A 201 6.43 -3.10 -19.27
CA LEU A 201 5.75 -2.86 -17.99
C LEU A 201 4.47 -2.02 -18.13
N GLU A 202 4.49 -0.99 -18.97
CA GLU A 202 3.36 -0.08 -19.18
C GLU A 202 2.14 -0.81 -19.75
N THR A 203 2.32 -1.50 -20.89
CA THR A 203 1.28 -2.35 -21.47
C THR A 203 0.86 -3.48 -20.52
N GLY A 204 1.81 -4.00 -19.73
CA GLY A 204 1.51 -4.99 -18.70
C GLY A 204 0.59 -4.44 -17.61
N LEU A 205 0.80 -3.21 -17.15
CA LEU A 205 -0.05 -2.55 -16.16
C LEU A 205 -1.44 -2.24 -16.72
N ASP A 206 -1.53 -1.80 -17.98
CA ASP A 206 -2.82 -1.60 -18.67
C ASP A 206 -3.61 -2.91 -18.76
N PHE A 207 -2.93 -4.02 -19.07
CA PHE A 207 -3.53 -5.34 -19.08
C PHE A 207 -3.99 -5.77 -17.68
N VAL A 208 -3.19 -5.52 -16.63
CA VAL A 208 -3.56 -5.84 -15.25
C VAL A 208 -4.77 -5.05 -14.78
N GLU A 209 -4.85 -3.75 -15.09
CA GLU A 209 -6.03 -2.92 -14.75
C GLU A 209 -7.28 -3.45 -15.46
N LEU A 210 -7.18 -3.72 -16.77
CA LEU A 210 -8.29 -4.24 -17.55
C LEU A 210 -8.79 -5.59 -16.99
N MET A 211 -7.86 -6.50 -16.68
CA MET A 211 -8.20 -7.85 -16.20
C MET A 211 -8.59 -7.89 -14.71
N GLY A 212 -8.15 -6.91 -13.93
CA GLY A 212 -8.55 -6.72 -12.53
C GLY A 212 -10.02 -6.32 -12.37
N GLY A 213 -10.64 -5.81 -13.44
CA GLY A 213 -12.06 -5.50 -13.48
C GLY A 213 -12.46 -4.46 -12.45
N THR A 214 -13.37 -4.82 -11.54
CA THR A 214 -13.91 -3.91 -10.52
C THR A 214 -13.18 -3.99 -9.17
N ASP A 215 -12.02 -4.66 -9.08
CA ASP A 215 -11.22 -4.67 -7.85
C ASP A 215 -10.48 -3.34 -7.68
N ALA A 216 -11.02 -2.48 -6.82
CA ALA A 216 -10.47 -1.16 -6.53
C ALA A 216 -9.07 -1.23 -5.92
N ARG A 217 -8.68 -2.34 -5.26
CA ARG A 217 -7.32 -2.52 -4.76
C ARG A 217 -6.32 -2.73 -5.90
N VAL A 218 -6.74 -3.42 -6.97
CA VAL A 218 -5.92 -3.53 -8.19
C VAL A 218 -5.80 -2.16 -8.85
N ALA A 219 -6.92 -1.46 -9.03
CA ALA A 219 -6.94 -0.12 -9.63
C ALA A 219 -6.05 0.87 -8.85
N LEU A 220 -6.09 0.83 -7.52
CA LEU A 220 -5.25 1.63 -6.63
C LEU A 220 -3.75 1.41 -6.89
N GLN A 221 -3.30 0.15 -6.92
CA GLN A 221 -1.87 -0.14 -7.12
C GLN A 221 -1.41 0.24 -8.54
N VAL A 222 -2.24 0.02 -9.57
CA VAL A 222 -1.92 0.44 -10.94
C VAL A 222 -1.89 1.98 -11.06
N GLN A 223 -2.85 2.68 -10.46
CA GLN A 223 -2.88 4.14 -10.50
C GLN A 223 -1.66 4.74 -9.78
N ALA A 224 -1.29 4.20 -8.61
CA ALA A 224 -0.08 4.59 -7.89
C ALA A 224 1.19 4.37 -8.74
N ALA A 225 1.27 3.24 -9.45
CA ALA A 225 2.38 2.92 -10.36
C ALA A 225 2.48 3.95 -11.51
N ARG A 226 1.35 4.31 -12.14
CA ARG A 226 1.31 5.28 -13.23
C ARG A 226 1.79 6.67 -12.80
N ILE A 227 1.27 7.18 -11.68
CA ILE A 227 1.66 8.50 -11.15
C ILE A 227 3.15 8.52 -10.81
N THR A 228 3.64 7.46 -10.17
CA THR A 228 5.04 7.34 -9.79
C THR A 228 5.98 7.39 -10.99
N ARG A 229 5.64 6.67 -12.06
CA ARG A 229 6.40 6.71 -13.32
C ARG A 229 6.35 8.09 -13.98
N ALA A 230 5.19 8.75 -14.00
CA ALA A 230 5.05 10.09 -14.54
C ALA A 230 5.85 11.13 -13.74
N ALA A 231 5.89 11.00 -12.41
CA ALA A 231 6.69 11.85 -11.53
C ALA A 231 8.20 11.60 -11.68
N GLY A 232 8.62 10.35 -11.89
CA GLY A 232 10.02 9.99 -12.18
C GLY A 232 10.50 10.46 -13.55
N ALA A 233 9.60 10.70 -14.50
CA ALA A 233 9.93 11.31 -15.80
C ALA A 233 10.13 12.84 -15.75
N LEU A 234 9.88 13.47 -14.59
CA LEU A 234 10.05 14.91 -14.36
C LEU A 234 11.34 15.27 -13.60
N VAL A 235 12.23 14.30 -13.36
CA VAL A 235 13.54 14.49 -12.71
C VAL A 235 14.67 14.28 -13.69
#